data_AF-A0A924E8C8-F1
#
_entry.id   AF-A0A924E8C8-F1
#
_cell.length_a   1.000
_cell.length_b   1.000
_cell.length_c   1.000
_cell.angle_alpha   90.00
_cell.angle_beta   90.00
_cell.angle_gamma   90.00
#
_symmetry.space_group_name_H-M   'P 1'
#
loop_
_entity.id
_entity.type
_entity.pdbx_description
1 polymer ?
#
loop_
_entity_poly.entity_id
_entity_poly.type
_entity_poly.pdbx_seq_one_letter_code
_entity_poly.pdbx_strand_id
1 'polypeptide(L)' 'MTLLLLEALGALLIFVFIIWWTMFSGRKNGELKDEATEKVDDEGYK' A
#
# COMPACT_ATOMS: atom_id res chain seq x y z
N MET A 1 -14.79 1.52 -36.11
CA MET A 1 -15.62 0.82 -35.08
C MET A 1 -14.80 -0.12 -34.22
N THR A 2 -13.87 -0.90 -34.78
CA THR A 2 -12.94 -1.77 -34.01
C THR A 2 -11.91 -0.98 -33.17
N LEU A 3 -11.50 0.21 -33.63
CA LEU A 3 -10.60 1.10 -32.88
C LEU A 3 -11.21 1.51 -31.52
N LEU A 4 -12.50 1.89 -31.49
CA LEU A 4 -13.21 2.25 -30.26
C LEU A 4 -13.28 1.07 -29.26
N LEU A 5 -13.46 -0.16 -29.75
CA LEU A 5 -13.46 -1.36 -28.91
C LEU A 5 -12.08 -1.62 -28.31
N LEU A 6 -11.01 -1.42 -29.09
CA LEU A 6 -9.64 -1.59 -28.63
C LEU A 6 -9.27 -0.52 -27.58
N GLU A 7 -9.67 0.72 -27.79
CA GLU A 7 -9.49 1.82 -26.83
C GLU A 7 -10.28 1.60 -25.54
N ALA A 8 -11.52 1.10 -25.61
CA ALA A 8 -12.31 0.77 -24.43
C ALA A 8 -11.67 -0.35 -23.60
N LEU A 9 -11.13 -1.38 -24.27
CA LEU A 9 -10.37 -2.46 -23.62
C LEU A 9 -9.08 -1.95 -22.95
N GLY A 10 -8.33 -1.09 -23.65
CA GLY A 10 -7.14 -0.45 -23.10
C GLY A 10 -7.45 0.45 -21.89
N ALA A 11 -8.51 1.26 -21.99
CA ALA A 11 -8.97 2.13 -20.91
C ALA A 11 -9.42 1.33 -19.69
N LEU A 12 -10.09 0.19 -19.87
CA LEU A 12 -10.48 -0.69 -18.77
C LEU A 12 -9.27 -1.27 -18.02
N LEU A 13 -8.24 -1.70 -18.75
CA LEU A 13 -6.99 -2.19 -18.17
C LEU A 13 -6.25 -1.09 -17.39
N ILE A 14 -6.15 0.12 -17.97
CA ILE A 14 -5.53 1.28 -17.32
C ILE A 14 -6.33 1.70 -16.09
N PHE A 15 -7.66 1.66 -16.15
CA PHE A 15 -8.53 2.01 -15.03
C PHE A 15 -8.31 1.08 -13.84
N VAL A 16 -8.32 -0.23 -14.06
CA VAL A 16 -8.03 -1.21 -12.99
C VAL A 16 -6.60 -1.06 -12.48
N PHE A 17 -5.63 -0.82 -13.37
CA PHE A 17 -4.24 -0.59 -13.00
C PHE A 17 -4.10 0.61 -12.07
N ILE A 18 -4.77 1.73 -12.36
CA ILE A 18 -4.74 2.92 -11.52
C ILE A 18 -5.42 2.66 -10.18
N ILE A 19 -6.56 1.98 -10.13
CA ILE A 19 -7.25 1.67 -8.86
C ILE A 19 -6.41 0.74 -7.98
N TRP A 20 -5.83 -0.30 -8.56
CA TRP A 20 -4.93 -1.19 -7.84
C TRP A 20 -3.70 -0.41 -7.34
N TRP A 21 -3.13 0.44 -8.19
CA TRP A 21 -2.02 1.30 -7.84
C TRP A 21 -2.36 2.32 -6.76
N THR A 22 -3.54 2.95 -6.76
CA THR A 22 -3.91 3.96 -5.74
C THR A 22 -4.12 3.31 -4.37
N MET A 23 -4.71 2.12 -4.33
CA MET A 23 -4.85 1.34 -3.10
C MET A 23 -3.49 0.79 -2.61
N PHE A 24 -2.61 0.38 -3.53
CA PHE A 24 -1.34 -0.26 -3.19
C PHE A 24 -0.22 0.74 -2.87
N SER A 25 -0.15 1.86 -3.59
CA SER A 25 0.79 2.97 -3.36
C SER A 25 0.46 3.74 -2.07
N GLY A 26 -0.82 3.76 -1.68
CA GLY A 26 -1.26 4.34 -0.41
C GLY A 26 -0.85 3.51 0.82
N ARG A 27 -0.50 2.23 0.66
CA ARG A 27 0.01 1.40 1.77
C ARG A 27 1.47 1.75 2.01
N LYS A 28 1.69 2.82 2.77
CA LYS A 28 2.93 3.14 3.49
C LYS A 28 3.30 1.95 4.38
N ASN A 29 4.01 0.98 3.82
CA ASN A 29 4.74 -0.01 4.63
C ASN A 29 6.01 0.70 5.09
N GLY A 30 6.10 1.01 6.38
CA GLY A 30 7.32 1.58 6.93
C GLY A 30 7.30 1.86 8.42
N GLU A 31 6.14 2.08 9.02
CA GLU A 31 6.09 2.21 10.47
C GLU A 31 5.62 0.89 11.06
N LEU A 32 6.59 0.00 11.31
CA LEU A 32 6.52 -0.87 12.47
C LEU A 32 6.45 0.07 13.69
N LYS A 33 5.26 0.62 13.95
CA LYS A 33 4.88 1.08 15.28
C LYS A 33 4.95 -0.15 16.16
N ASP A 34 6.11 -0.34 16.78
CA ASP A 34 6.26 -0.04 18.21
C ASP A 34 7.63 -0.60 18.64
N GLU A 35 8.63 0.27 18.54
CA GLU A 35 9.91 0.17 19.25
C GLU A 35 9.73 0.30 20.78
N ALA A 36 8.49 0.28 21.26
CA ALA A 36 8.08 0.67 22.60
C ALA A 36 7.47 -0.48 23.41
N THR A 37 7.81 -1.74 23.13
CA THR A 37 7.72 -2.77 24.17
C THR A 37 8.97 -2.70 25.02
N GLU A 38 8.91 -1.80 26.00
CA GLU A 38 9.07 -2.20 27.40
C GLU A 38 10.34 -3.01 27.70
N LYS A 39 11.50 -2.33 27.73
CA LYS A 39 12.58 -2.67 28.67
C LYS A 39 12.44 -1.80 29.93
N VAL A 40 11.26 -1.87 30.57
CA VAL A 40 10.96 -1.23 31.85
C VAL A 40 10.83 -2.30 32.94
N ASP A 41 11.73 -3.27 32.92
CA ASP A 41 12.12 -4.13 34.04
C ASP A 41 13.47 -4.71 33.59
N ASP A 42 14.62 -4.38 34.19
CA ASP A 42 15.26 -5.33 35.11
C ASP A 42 16.47 -4.73 35.87
N GLU A 43 16.94 -3.49 35.63
CA GLU A 43 18.28 -3.08 36.13
C GLU A 43 18.35 -1.77 36.96
N GLY A 44 17.24 -1.32 37.56
CA GLY A 44 17.19 -0.07 38.34
C GLY A 44 17.11 -0.19 39.87
N TYR A 45 17.03 -1.40 40.43
CA TYR A 45 16.96 -1.62 41.88
C TYR A 45 17.90 -2.76 42.30
N LYS A 46 19.21 -2.51 42.24
CA LYS A 46 20.20 -3.17 43.10
C LYS A 46 21.36 -2.21 43.38
#